data_AF-A0ABD0QR69-F1
#
_entry.id   AF-A0ABD0QR69-F1
#
_cell.length_a   1.000
_cell.length_b   1.000
_cell.length_c   1.000
_cell.angle_alpha   90.00
_cell.angle_beta   90.00
_cell.angle_gamma   90.00
#
_symmetry.space_group_name_H-M   'P 1'
#
loop_
_entity.id
_entity.type
_entity.pdbx_description
1 polymer ?
#
loop_
_entity_poly.entity_id
_entity_poly.type
_entity_poly.pdbx_seq_one_letter_code
_entity_poly.pdbx_strand_id
1 'polypeptide(L)' 'HLRQVGVVGKFVEFFGPGVAQLSIADRATIANMCPEYGATAAFFPVDQISIQYLKQT' A
#
# COMPACT_ATOMS: atom_id res chain seq x y z
N HIS A 1 11.91 -1.09 -7.42
CA HIS A 1 11.08 -1.16 -8.64
C HIS A 1 10.31 0.14 -8.90
N LEU A 2 9.41 0.59 -8.02
CA LEU A 2 8.60 1.82 -8.24
C LEU A 2 9.41 3.10 -8.51
N ARG A 3 10.56 3.26 -7.85
CA ARG A 3 11.49 4.38 -8.12
C ARG A 3 12.01 4.40 -9.56
N GLN A 4 12.25 3.23 -10.16
CA GLN A 4 12.71 3.12 -11.55
C GLN A 4 11.58 3.40 -12.54
N VAL A 5 10.34 3.12 -12.15
CA VAL A 5 9.14 3.37 -12.97
C VAL A 5 8.81 4.87 -13.06
N GLY A 6 9.26 5.69 -12.10
CA GLY A 6 9.09 7.14 -12.15
C GLY A 6 7.67 7.59 -11.81
N VAL A 7 7.24 7.32 -10.58
CA VAL A 7 5.90 7.63 -10.07
C VAL A 7 5.82 8.99 -9.35
N VAL A 8 6.72 9.92 -9.68
CA VAL A 8 6.81 11.21 -9.00
C VAL A 8 5.51 12.01 -9.16
N GLY A 9 4.90 12.43 -8.05
CA GLY A 9 3.66 13.23 -8.05
C GLY A 9 2.39 12.47 -8.45
N LYS A 10 2.45 11.14 -8.51
CA LYS A 10 1.33 10.27 -8.89
C LYS A 10 0.81 9.48 -7.71
N PHE A 11 -0.42 8.98 -7.85
CA PHE A 11 -0.97 7.98 -6.93
C PHE A 11 -0.56 6.59 -7.41
N VAL A 12 -0.20 5.73 -6.46
CA VAL A 12 0.11 4.32 -6.71
C VAL A 12 -0.95 3.49 -5.99
N GLU A 13 -1.71 2.68 -6.73
CA GLU A 13 -2.66 1.74 -6.15
C GLU A 13 -2.13 0.31 -6.26
N PHE A 14 -2.19 -0.44 -5.16
CA PHE A 14 -1.76 -1.83 -5.09
C PHE A 14 -2.96 -2.76 -5.24
N PHE A 15 -2.88 -3.70 -6.19
CA PHE A 15 -3.93 -4.67 -6.49
C PHE A 15 -3.35 -6.06 -6.81
N GLY A 16 -4.23 -7.05 -6.94
CA GLY A 16 -3.88 -8.43 -7.31
C GLY A 16 -3.84 -9.40 -6.12
N PRO A 17 -3.74 -10.72 -6.40
CA PRO A 17 -3.89 -11.76 -5.38
C PRO A 17 -2.79 -11.71 -4.30
N GLY A 18 -1.63 -11.14 -4.61
CA GLY A 18 -0.54 -10.97 -3.63
C GLY A 18 -0.86 -9.96 -2.51
N VAL A 19 -1.76 -8.99 -2.74
CA VAL A 19 -2.15 -8.02 -1.71
C VAL A 19 -2.88 -8.69 -0.54
N ALA A 20 -3.62 -9.76 -0.83
CA ALA A 20 -4.30 -10.56 0.19
C ALA A 20 -3.34 -11.35 1.10
N GLN A 21 -2.04 -11.40 0.77
CA GLN A 21 -1.01 -12.04 1.61
C GLN A 21 -0.33 -11.04 2.56
N LEU A 22 -0.54 -9.73 2.36
CA LEU A 22 0.08 -8.68 3.17
C LEU A 22 -0.79 -8.32 4.36
N SER A 23 -0.19 -8.29 5.55
CA SER A 23 -0.84 -7.78 6.76
C SER A 23 -1.06 -6.25 6.66
N ILE A 24 -1.93 -5.69 7.51
CA ILE A 24 -2.09 -4.23 7.58
C ILE A 24 -0.79 -3.54 7.98
N ALA A 25 0.04 -4.15 8.83
CA ALA A 25 1.35 -3.62 9.19
C ALA A 25 2.27 -3.53 7.97
N ASP A 26 2.34 -4.58 7.15
CA ASP A 26 3.16 -4.59 5.93
C ASP A 26 2.68 -3.52 4.93
N ARG A 27 1.36 -3.42 4.74
CA ARG A 27 0.75 -2.39 3.87
C ARG A 27 1.09 -0.98 4.36
N ALA A 28 1.01 -0.75 5.67
CA ALA A 28 1.38 0.53 6.28
C ALA A 28 2.87 0.85 6.09
N THR A 29 3.77 -0.14 6.25
CA THR A 29 5.20 0.03 5.96
C THR A 29 5.45 0.43 4.52
N ILE A 30 4.81 -0.24 3.55
CA ILE A 30 4.96 0.08 2.12
C ILE A 30 4.41 1.48 1.82
N ALA A 31 3.26 1.83 2.39
CA ALA A 31 2.63 3.12 2.17
C ALA A 31 3.45 4.28 2.78
N ASN A 32 4.04 4.06 3.96
CA ASN A 32 4.92 5.03 4.62
C ASN A 32 6.18 5.34 3.80
N MET A 33 6.62 4.41 2.95
CA MET A 33 7.75 4.62 2.03
C MET A 33 7.40 5.45 0.77
N CYS A 34 6.21 6.04 0.67
CA CYS A 34 5.80 6.90 -0.45
C CYS A 34 6.84 7.94 -0.87
N PRO A 35 7.40 8.74 0.06
CA PRO A 35 8.39 9.74 -0.28
C PRO A 35 9.62 9.17 -0.99
N GLU A 36 10.04 7.95 -0.64
CA GLU A 36 11.26 7.29 -1.11
C GLU A 36 11.18 6.86 -2.57
N TYR A 37 9.97 6.62 -3.10
CA TYR A 37 9.73 6.36 -4.52
C TYR A 37 9.02 7.51 -5.25
N GLY A 38 8.76 8.62 -4.55
CA GLY A 38 8.24 9.87 -5.12
C GLY A 38 6.73 9.93 -5.34
N ALA A 39 5.98 8.89 -4.96
CA ALA A 39 4.54 8.92 -5.09
C ALA A 39 3.92 9.93 -4.11
N THR A 40 2.81 10.55 -4.51
CA THR A 40 2.02 11.41 -3.61
C THR A 40 1.26 10.57 -2.58
N ALA A 41 0.80 9.39 -2.97
CA ALA A 41 0.12 8.45 -2.10
C ALA A 41 0.29 7.01 -2.61
N ALA A 42 0.27 6.05 -1.68
CA ALA A 42 0.25 4.62 -1.93
C ALA A 42 -1.00 4.04 -1.29
N PHE A 43 -1.91 3.61 -2.14
CA PHE A 43 -3.24 3.20 -1.75
C PHE A 43 -3.37 1.68 -1.78
N PHE A 44 -3.86 1.13 -0.67
CA PHE A 44 -4.32 -0.24 -0.56
C PHE A 44 -5.84 -0.18 -0.35
N PRO A 45 -6.65 -0.68 -1.29
CA PRO A 45 -8.10 -0.71 -1.13
C PRO A 45 -8.52 -1.47 0.13
N VAL A 46 -9.62 -1.03 0.74
CA VAL A 46 -10.22 -1.71 1.90
C VAL A 46 -10.69 -3.10 1.47
N ASP A 47 -10.24 -4.11 2.21
CA ASP A 47 -10.56 -5.51 1.97
C ASP A 47 -10.86 -6.23 3.31
N GLN A 48 -11.08 -7.55 3.24
CA GLN A 48 -11.41 -8.34 4.42
C GLN A 48 -10.34 -8.27 5.51
N ILE A 49 -9.06 -8.16 5.14
CA ILE A 49 -7.93 -8.03 6.08
C ILE A 49 -8.01 -6.69 6.82
N SER A 50 -8.41 -5.63 6.13
CA SER A 50 -8.66 -4.32 6.72
C SER A 50 -9.81 -4.38 7.73
N ILE A 51 -10.91 -5.04 7.39
CA ILE A 51 -12.05 -5.23 8.31
C ILE A 51 -11.67 -6.10 9.52
N GLN A 52 -10.87 -7.14 9.34
CA GLN A 52 -10.38 -7.98 10.42
C GLN A 52 -9.50 -7.21 11.39
N TYR A 53 -8.57 -6.39 10.87
CA TYR A 53 -7.72 -5.54 11.70
C TYR A 53 -8.53 -4.55 12.53
N LEU A 54 -9.54 -3.90 11.94
CA LEU A 54 -10.45 -3.00 12.67
C LEU A 54 -11.22 -3.68 13.79
N LYS A 55 -11.49 -5.00 13.70
CA LYS A 55 -12.13 -5.77 14.78
C LYS A 55 -11.16 -6.16 15.89
N GLN A 56 -9.86 -6.14 15.62
CA GLN A 56 -8.81 -6.49 16.58
C GLN A 56 -8.33 -5.29 17.41
N THR A 57 -8.77 -4.08 17.06
CA THR A 57 -8.44 -2.80 17.69
C THR A 57 -9.66 -2.21 18.38
#